data_AF-Q4TIH3-F1
#
_entry.id   AF-Q4TIH3-F1
#
_cell.length_a   1.000
_cell.length_b   1.000
_cell.length_c   1.000
_cell.angle_alpha   90.00
_cell.angle_beta   90.00
_cell.angle_gamma   90.00
#
_symmetry.space_group_name_H-M   'P 1'
#
loop_
_entity.id
_entity.type
_entity.pdbx_description
1 polymer ?
#
loop_
_entity_poly.entity_id
_entity_poly.type
_entity_poly.pdbx_seq_one_letter_code
_entity_poly.pdbx_strand_id
1 'polypeptide(L)' 'QRSKIAVYEKMWSYMKSAEPTVFTKTTAEGVARVRKSKGKYAFLLESTMNEYTEQRKPCDTMKVGGNR' A
#
# COMPACT_ATOMS: atom_id res chain seq x y z
N GLN A 1 -14.79 13.16 3.11
CA GLN A 1 -14.51 13.51 4.52
C GLN A 1 -13.01 13.40 4.76
N ARG A 2 -12.35 14.39 5.39
CA ARG A 2 -10.97 14.23 5.88
C ARG A 2 -11.01 13.38 7.15
N SER A 3 -10.09 12.43 7.27
CA SER A 3 -10.01 11.57 8.45
C SER A 3 -9.61 12.42 9.66
N LYS A 4 -10.36 12.40 10.76
CA LYS A 4 -10.12 13.24 11.97
C LYS A 4 -8.94 12.78 12.84
N ILE A 5 -8.16 11.81 12.35
CA ILE A 5 -7.03 11.23 13.07
C ILE A 5 -5.75 11.86 12.51
N ALA A 6 -4.99 12.54 13.37
CA ALA A 6 -3.80 13.29 12.99
C ALA A 6 -2.77 12.47 12.18
N VAL A 7 -2.67 11.17 12.46
CA VAL A 7 -1.78 10.25 11.73
C VAL A 7 -2.21 10.12 10.25
N TYR A 8 -3.50 9.93 9.98
CA TYR A 8 -4.01 9.79 8.62
C TYR A 8 -3.93 11.11 7.84
N GLU A 9 -4.10 12.26 8.50
CA GLU A 9 -3.88 13.56 7.86
C GLU A 9 -2.42 13.75 7.44
N LYS A 10 -1.46 13.36 8.29
CA LYS A 10 -0.03 13.40 7.96
C LYS A 10 0.31 12.48 6.79
N MET A 11 -0.20 11.24 6.80
CA MET A 11 -0.02 10.30 5.70
C MET A 11 -0.58 10.85 4.39
N TRP A 12 -1.79 11.41 4.42
CA TRP A 12 -2.43 12.00 3.25
C TRP A 12 -1.68 13.23 2.71
N SER A 13 -1.18 14.09 3.59
CA SER A 13 -0.35 15.24 3.20
C SER A 13 0.93 14.80 2.48
N TYR A 14 1.60 13.78 3.00
CA TYR A 14 2.76 13.18 2.35
C TYR A 14 2.40 12.59 0.97
N MET A 15 1.34 11.77 0.89
CA MET A 15 0.95 11.16 -0.39
C MET A 15 0.61 12.19 -1.47
N LYS A 16 0.03 13.34 -1.08
CA LYS A 16 -0.29 14.41 -2.02
C LYS A 16 0.91 15.22 -2.51
N SER A 17 1.96 15.36 -1.70
CA SER A 17 3.13 16.19 -2.01
C SER A 17 4.32 15.37 -2.54
N ALA A 18 4.23 14.05 -2.54
CA ALA A 18 5.31 13.17 -2.96
C ALA A 18 5.54 13.23 -4.49
N GLU A 19 6.78 13.54 -4.87
CA GLU A 19 7.26 13.48 -6.26
C GLU A 19 8.45 12.50 -6.35
N PRO A 20 8.41 11.49 -7.24
CA PRO A 20 7.33 11.15 -8.17
C PRO A 20 6.10 10.56 -7.46
N THR A 21 4.93 10.63 -8.11
CA THR A 21 3.65 10.20 -7.53
C THR A 21 3.71 8.80 -6.90
N VAL A 22 3.19 8.69 -5.68
CA VAL A 22 3.06 7.42 -4.97
C VAL A 22 1.81 6.64 -5.38
N PHE A 23 0.87 7.28 -6.05
CA PHE A 23 -0.37 6.64 -6.52
C PHE A 23 -0.10 5.74 -7.74
N THR A 24 -0.76 4.59 -7.79
CA THR A 24 -0.76 3.67 -8.94
C THR A 24 -2.15 3.66 -9.59
N LYS A 25 -2.23 3.38 -10.90
CA LYS A 25 -3.52 3.39 -11.61
C LYS A 25 -4.32 2.13 -11.36
N THR A 26 -3.64 1.00 -11.18
CA THR A 26 -4.26 -0.30 -10.94
C THR A 26 -3.65 -1.01 -9.73
N THR A 27 -4.38 -1.96 -9.17
CA THR A 27 -3.89 -2.83 -8.08
C THR A 27 -2.68 -3.66 -8.53
N ALA A 28 -2.69 -4.17 -9.75
CA ALA A 28 -1.58 -4.96 -10.30
C ALA A 28 -0.29 -4.14 -10.39
N GLU A 29 -0.37 -2.87 -10.80
CA GLU A 29 0.77 -1.95 -10.78
C GLU A 29 1.28 -1.69 -9.35
N GLY A 30 0.36 -1.51 -8.39
CA GLY A 30 0.70 -1.35 -6.97
C GLY A 30 1.49 -2.52 -6.43
N VAL A 31 1.00 -3.75 -6.65
CA VAL A 31 1.66 -5.00 -6.24
C VAL A 31 3.03 -5.14 -6.92
N ALA A 32 3.10 -4.92 -8.24
CA ALA A 32 4.37 -4.98 -8.95
C ALA A 32 5.39 -3.94 -8.45
N ARG A 33 4.93 -2.75 -8.05
CA ARG A 33 5.78 -1.70 -7.47
C ARG A 33 6.34 -2.13 -6.11
N VAL A 34 5.54 -2.75 -5.24
CA VAL A 34 6.02 -3.31 -3.96
C VAL A 34 7.15 -4.32 -4.20
N ARG A 35 6.91 -5.29 -5.09
CA ARG A 35 7.89 -6.34 -5.44
C ARG A 35 9.22 -5.77 -5.95
N LYS A 36 9.15 -4.77 -6.84
CA LYS A 36 10.34 -4.13 -7.43
C LYS A 36 11.08 -3.19 -6.48
N SER A 37 10.41 -2.69 -5.43
CA SER A 37 10.97 -1.67 -4.55
C SER A 37 11.84 -2.23 -3.42
N LYS A 38 12.01 -3.55 -3.32
CA LYS A 38 12.89 -4.20 -2.31
C LYS A 38 12.65 -3.67 -0.89
N GLY A 39 11.38 -3.55 -0.49
CA GLY A 39 10.98 -3.05 0.83
C GLY A 39 10.91 -1.53 1.00
N LYS A 40 11.21 -0.74 -0.04
CA LYS A 40 11.18 0.74 0.01
C LYS A 40 9.82 1.36 -0.33
N TYR A 41 8.82 0.53 -0.66
CA TYR A 41 7.47 0.96 -0.98
C TYR A 41 6.46 0.03 -0.32
N ALA A 42 5.52 0.61 0.42
CA ALA A 42 4.38 -0.09 0.98
C ALA A 42 3.11 0.32 0.21
N PHE A 43 2.19 -0.63 0.02
CA PHE A 43 0.95 -0.40 -0.69
C PHE A 43 -0.25 -0.65 0.23
N LEU A 44 -1.14 0.32 0.32
CA LEU A 44 -2.37 0.21 1.08
C LEU A 44 -3.47 -0.28 0.13
N LEU A 45 -4.05 -1.44 0.43
CA LEU A 45 -5.11 -2.06 -0.35
C LEU A 45 -6.11 -2.78 0.57
N GLU A 46 -7.24 -3.20 0.01
CA GLU A 46 -8.26 -3.95 0.75
C GLU A 46 -7.71 -5.26 1.33
N SER A 47 -8.17 -5.66 2.52
CA SER A 47 -7.67 -6.86 3.21
C SER A 47 -7.86 -8.14 2.40
N THR A 48 -9.02 -8.31 1.75
CA THR A 48 -9.35 -9.47 0.91
C THR A 48 -8.36 -9.65 -0.24
N MET A 49 -8.03 -8.54 -0.91
CA MET A 49 -7.06 -8.50 -1.99
C MET A 49 -5.62 -8.74 -1.50
N ASN A 50 -5.30 -8.35 -0.27
CA ASN A 50 -3.99 -8.56 0.31
C ASN A 50 -3.76 -10.04 0.63
N GLU A 51 -4.72 -10.66 1.30
CA GLU A 51 -4.70 -12.09 1.64
C GLU A 51 -4.67 -12.95 0.37
N TYR A 52 -5.41 -12.56 -0.67
CA TYR A 52 -5.34 -13.18 -1.98
C TYR A 52 -3.94 -13.08 -2.60
N THR A 53 -3.33 -11.89 -2.59
CA THR A 53 -2.02 -11.65 -3.22
C THR A 53 -0.89 -12.38 -2.51
N GLU A 54 -0.92 -12.42 -1.17
CA GLU A 54 0.03 -13.12 -0.31
C GLU A 54 0.07 -14.63 -0.58
N GLN A 55 -1.08 -15.24 -0.87
CA GLN A 55 -1.17 -16.67 -1.18
C GLN A 55 -0.73 -17.01 -2.62
N ARG A 56 -0.44 -16.02 -3.48
CA ARG A 56 0.01 -16.25 -4.86
C ARG A 56 1.53 -16.34 -4.93
N LYS A 57 2.02 -17.30 -5.75
CA LYS A 57 3.44 -17.34 -6.13
C LYS A 57 3.89 -15.98 -6.69
N PRO A 58 5.10 -15.50 -6.35
CA PRO A 58 6.17 -16.19 -5.62
C PRO A 58 6.13 -16.01 -4.09
N CYS A 59 4.98 -15.65 -3.49
CA CYS A 59 4.82 -15.45 -2.04
C CYS A 59 5.77 -14.36 -1.49
N ASP A 60 5.93 -13.27 -2.25
CA ASP A 60 6.86 -12.17 -2.00
C ASP A 60 6.17 -10.91 -1.41
N THR A 61 4.91 -11.05 -1.03
CA THR A 61 4.12 -10.01 -0.36
C THR A 61 3.65 -10.55 0.99
N MET A 62 3.53 -9.68 1.98
CA MET A 62 3.01 -10.04 3.30
C MET A 62 2.05 -8.96 3.81
N LYS A 63 0.98 -9.38 4.49
CA LYS A 63 0.13 -8.46 5.24
C LYS A 63 0.84 -8.03 6.53
N VAL A 64 0.84 -6.73 6.81
CA VAL A 64 1.38 -6.15 8.04
C VAL A 64 0.31 -5.37 8.78
N GLY A 65 0.32 -5.46 10.11
CA GLY A 65 -0.72 -4.90 10.99
C GLY A 65 -1.80 -5.91 11.35
N GLY A 66 -2.35 -5.77 12.57
CA GLY A 66 -3.44 -6.61 13.06
C GLY A 66 -4.82 -6.04 12.73
N ASN A 67 -5.84 -6.90 12.70
CA ASN A 67 -7.24 -6.51 12.51
C ASN A 67 -7.92 -6.04 13.82
N ARG A 68 -7.16 -5.52 14.80
CA ARG A 68 -7.73 -5.13 16.11
C ARG A 68 -8.50 -3.82 16.03
#